data_AF-X1LEB4-F1
#
_entry.id   AF-X1LEB4-F1
#
_cell.length_a   1.000
_cell.length_b   1.000
_cell.length_c   1.000
_cell.angle_alpha   90.00
_cell.angle_beta   90.00
_cell.angle_gamma   90.00
#
_symmetry.space_group_name_H-M   'P 1'
#
loop_
_entity.id
_entity.type
_entity.pdbx_description
1 polymer ?
#
loop_
_entity_poly.entity_id
_entity_poly.type
_entity_poly.pdbx_seq_one_letter_code
_entity_poly.pdbx_strand_id
1 'polypeptide(L)'
;MNIEKIIARDLSEAWFLCLRKTLTEGYEYKIERGSYSGQRRKELDFVVVQIKNPGTRPLVPDVPQGVPSPTSMEYIENYLPYLMTAHKADGEQYTYGQYLEKQISEVIRMYKEDGYNTNQAFMAVGNSQSIFLSDPPCLRGIDTRIRDNKLHFVAYFRS
;
A
#
# COMPACT_ATOMS: atom_id res chain seq x y z
N MET A 1 -17.76 -10.00 7.85
CA MET A 1 -16.67 -9.55 6.96
C MET A 1 -16.13 -10.75 6.24
N ASN A 2 -16.21 -10.75 4.92
CA ASN A 2 -15.65 -11.78 4.05
C ASN A 2 -14.17 -11.50 3.75
N ILE A 3 -13.37 -12.56 3.63
CA ILE A 3 -11.96 -12.46 3.25
C ILE A 3 -11.82 -12.86 1.79
N GLU A 4 -11.49 -11.88 0.96
CA GLU A 4 -11.22 -12.12 -0.46
C GLU A 4 -9.74 -12.39 -0.68
N LYS A 5 -9.44 -13.44 -1.45
CA LYS A 5 -8.07 -13.77 -1.83
C LYS A 5 -7.91 -13.61 -3.33
N ILE A 6 -7.01 -12.72 -3.73
CA ILE A 6 -6.69 -12.45 -5.12
C ILE A 6 -5.22 -12.81 -5.35
N ILE A 7 -4.96 -13.65 -6.36
CA ILE A 7 -3.60 -13.96 -6.82
C ILE A 7 -3.47 -13.43 -8.24
N ALA A 8 -2.52 -12.53 -8.45
CA ALA A 8 -2.29 -11.87 -9.73
C ALA A 8 -0.83 -12.05 -10.20
N ARG A 9 -0.63 -12.00 -11.51
CA ARG A 9 0.69 -12.06 -12.15
C ARG A 9 1.50 -10.81 -11.86
N ASP A 10 0.90 -9.64 -11.98
CA ASP A 10 1.52 -8.32 -11.81
C ASP A 10 0.51 -7.32 -11.21
N LEU A 11 0.93 -6.04 -11.09
CA LEU A 11 0.10 -4.96 -10.54
C LEU A 11 -1.10 -4.61 -11.43
N SER A 12 -0.95 -4.70 -12.76
CA SER A 12 -2.02 -4.38 -13.70
C SER A 12 -3.17 -5.38 -13.54
N GLU A 13 -2.87 -6.67 -13.55
CA GLU A 13 -3.88 -7.71 -13.35
C GLU A 13 -4.51 -7.63 -11.95
N ALA A 14 -3.71 -7.38 -10.91
CA ALA A 14 -4.20 -7.22 -9.55
C ALA A 14 -5.25 -6.10 -9.46
N TRP A 15 -4.97 -4.95 -10.09
CA TRP A 15 -5.87 -3.81 -10.14
C TRP A 15 -7.24 -4.18 -10.74
N PHE A 16 -7.25 -4.83 -11.91
CA PHE A 16 -8.51 -5.23 -12.56
C PHE A 16 -9.27 -6.32 -11.83
N LEU A 17 -8.57 -7.30 -11.23
CA LEU A 17 -9.23 -8.34 -10.44
C LEU A 17 -9.90 -7.75 -9.20
N CYS A 18 -9.22 -6.83 -8.49
CA CYS A 18 -9.80 -6.09 -7.38
C CYS A 18 -11.02 -5.28 -7.82
N LEU A 19 -10.89 -4.48 -8.88
CA LEU A 19 -12.00 -3.66 -9.39
C LEU A 19 -13.22 -4.52 -9.77
N ARG A 20 -13.01 -5.60 -10.53
CA ARG A 20 -14.08 -6.50 -10.94
C ARG A 20 -14.81 -7.05 -9.72
N LYS A 21 -14.06 -7.56 -8.74
CA LYS A 21 -14.60 -8.14 -7.51
C LYS A 21 -15.39 -7.11 -6.71
N THR A 22 -14.84 -5.90 -6.54
CA THR A 22 -15.54 -4.80 -5.87
C THR A 22 -16.83 -4.43 -6.59
N LEU A 23 -16.82 -4.33 -7.92
CA LEU A 23 -18.00 -3.96 -8.70
C LEU A 23 -19.10 -5.03 -8.64
N THR A 24 -18.76 -6.32 -8.67
CA THR A 24 -19.74 -7.40 -8.68
C THR A 24 -20.25 -7.77 -7.30
N GLU A 25 -19.37 -7.77 -6.31
CA GLU A 25 -19.64 -8.39 -4.99
C GLU A 25 -19.38 -7.45 -3.81
N GLY A 26 -18.86 -6.25 -4.05
CA GLY A 26 -18.51 -5.32 -2.99
C GLY A 26 -19.71 -4.86 -2.16
N TYR A 27 -19.44 -4.59 -0.90
CA TYR A 27 -20.40 -4.00 0.02
C TYR A 27 -20.55 -2.50 -0.26
N GLU A 28 -21.79 -2.03 -0.36
CA GLU A 28 -22.08 -0.61 -0.56
C GLU A 28 -22.44 0.08 0.75
N TYR A 29 -21.85 1.25 0.99
CA TYR A 29 -22.13 2.04 2.17
C TYR A 29 -22.06 3.55 1.87
N LYS A 30 -22.62 4.34 2.77
CA LYS A 30 -22.49 5.80 2.77
C LYS A 30 -21.39 6.19 3.76
N ILE A 31 -20.46 7.03 3.33
CA ILE A 31 -19.39 7.51 4.18
C ILE A 31 -19.97 8.52 5.17
N GLU A 32 -19.89 8.23 6.46
CA GLU A 32 -20.40 9.12 7.51
C GLU A 32 -19.33 10.12 7.99
N ARG A 33 -18.07 9.69 8.06
CA ARG A 33 -16.95 10.48 8.57
C ARG A 33 -15.68 10.29 7.74
N GLY A 34 -14.91 11.36 7.61
CA GLY A 34 -13.62 11.39 6.91
C GLY A 34 -13.74 11.99 5.52
N SER A 35 -12.70 11.79 4.71
CA SER A 35 -12.67 12.24 3.33
C SER A 35 -13.87 11.67 2.55
N TYR A 36 -14.52 12.51 1.74
CA TYR A 36 -15.71 12.15 0.95
C TYR A 36 -16.99 11.84 1.77
N SER A 37 -17.13 12.35 3.00
CA SER A 37 -18.37 12.24 3.78
C SER A 37 -19.60 12.63 2.95
N GLY A 38 -20.66 11.81 3.05
CA GLY A 38 -21.89 11.92 2.29
C GLY A 38 -21.93 11.09 0.99
N GLN A 39 -20.78 10.70 0.43
CA GLN A 39 -20.73 9.89 -0.79
C GLN A 39 -21.02 8.40 -0.52
N ARG A 40 -21.44 7.68 -1.56
CA ARG A 40 -21.54 6.22 -1.55
C ARG A 40 -20.24 5.61 -2.06
N ARG A 41 -19.77 4.55 -1.40
CA ARG A 41 -18.61 3.76 -1.81
C ARG A 41 -18.99 2.29 -1.88
N LYS A 42 -18.28 1.57 -2.74
CA LYS A 42 -18.31 0.11 -2.81
C LYS A 42 -16.93 -0.43 -2.46
N GLU A 43 -16.83 -1.40 -1.57
CA GLU A 43 -15.56 -1.96 -1.11
C GLU A 43 -15.61 -3.48 -0.89
N LEU A 44 -14.45 -4.10 -0.81
CA LEU A 44 -14.31 -5.46 -0.30
C LEU A 44 -14.10 -5.38 1.20
N ASP A 45 -14.81 -6.19 1.98
CA ASP A 45 -14.71 -6.21 3.46
C ASP A 45 -13.25 -6.35 3.93
N PHE A 46 -12.54 -7.34 3.38
CA PHE A 46 -11.12 -7.56 3.61
C PHE A 46 -10.52 -8.31 2.42
N VAL A 47 -9.36 -7.88 1.93
CA VAL A 47 -8.72 -8.49 0.75
C VAL A 47 -7.24 -8.77 1.00
N VAL A 48 -6.80 -9.96 0.58
CA VAL A 48 -5.39 -10.35 0.51
C VAL A 48 -5.02 -10.49 -0.95
N VAL A 49 -4.13 -9.61 -1.43
CA VAL A 49 -3.66 -9.59 -2.81
C VAL A 49 -2.22 -10.08 -2.88
N GLN A 50 -1.99 -11.20 -3.54
CA GLN A 50 -0.66 -11.72 -3.82
C GLN A 50 -0.27 -11.41 -5.26
N ILE A 51 0.79 -10.63 -5.44
CA ILE A 51 1.35 -10.28 -6.75
C ILE A 51 2.62 -11.11 -6.98
N LYS A 52 2.63 -11.94 -8.03
CA LYS A 52 3.76 -12.84 -8.30
C LYS A 52 5.01 -12.12 -8.83
N ASN A 53 4.81 -11.07 -9.63
CA ASN A 53 5.87 -10.28 -10.25
C ASN A 53 5.65 -8.78 -10.00
N PRO A 54 5.86 -8.29 -8.77
CA PRO A 54 5.58 -6.88 -8.42
C PRO A 54 6.53 -5.89 -9.11
N GLY A 55 7.64 -6.38 -9.69
CA GLY A 55 8.61 -5.58 -10.42
C GLY A 55 8.29 -5.35 -11.91
N THR A 56 7.25 -5.99 -12.47
CA THR A 56 6.86 -5.81 -13.88
C THR A 56 6.65 -4.33 -14.19
N ARG A 57 7.16 -3.89 -15.35
CA ARG A 57 7.03 -2.50 -15.83
C ARG A 57 6.13 -2.45 -17.08
N PRO A 58 5.34 -1.36 -17.25
CA PRO A 58 5.20 -0.23 -16.32
C PRO A 58 4.47 -0.62 -15.02
N LEU A 59 4.65 0.16 -13.96
CA LEU A 59 3.96 -0.07 -12.68
C LEU A 59 2.47 0.30 -12.76
N VAL A 60 2.11 1.18 -13.71
CA VAL A 60 0.74 1.59 -13.94
C VAL A 60 -0.05 0.48 -14.64
N PRO A 61 -1.34 0.28 -14.29
CA PRO A 61 -2.20 -0.66 -15.00
C PRO A 61 -2.34 -0.29 -16.47
N ASP A 62 -2.38 -1.30 -17.33
CA ASP A 62 -2.69 -1.14 -18.75
C ASP A 62 -4.20 -1.06 -18.94
N VAL A 63 -4.70 0.12 -19.30
CA VAL A 63 -6.14 0.42 -19.36
C VAL A 63 -6.66 0.38 -20.81
N PRO A 64 -7.88 -0.14 -21.04
CA PRO A 64 -8.50 -0.10 -22.37
C PRO A 64 -8.64 1.32 -22.91
N GLN A 65 -8.69 1.45 -24.24
CA GLN A 65 -8.91 2.74 -24.89
C GLN A 65 -10.19 3.42 -24.36
N GLY A 66 -10.06 4.70 -23.98
CA GLY A 66 -11.16 5.49 -23.41
C GLY A 66 -11.33 5.37 -21.89
N VAL A 67 -10.60 4.47 -21.22
CA VAL A 67 -10.56 4.39 -19.75
C VAL A 67 -9.37 5.21 -19.24
N PRO A 68 -9.56 6.17 -18.32
CA PRO A 68 -8.45 6.92 -17.75
C PRO A 68 -7.58 5.99 -16.90
N SER A 69 -6.26 6.13 -17.02
CA SER A 69 -5.32 5.45 -16.13
C SER A 69 -5.51 5.96 -14.69
N PRO A 70 -5.48 5.09 -13.66
CA PRO A 70 -5.64 5.52 -12.28
C PRO A 70 -4.48 6.39 -11.78
N THR A 71 -3.33 6.35 -12.47
CA THR A 71 -2.13 7.14 -12.14
C THR A 71 -1.19 7.20 -13.36
N SER A 72 -0.10 7.96 -13.28
CA SER A 72 0.99 7.99 -14.26
C SER A 72 2.30 7.49 -13.66
N MET A 73 3.26 7.12 -14.51
CA MET A 73 4.63 6.80 -14.06
C MET A 73 5.32 8.02 -13.43
N GLU A 74 5.11 9.20 -14.01
CA GLU A 74 5.62 10.48 -13.47
C GLU A 74 5.10 10.72 -12.04
N TYR A 75 3.81 10.50 -11.80
CA TYR A 75 3.24 10.62 -10.46
C TYR A 75 3.89 9.63 -9.48
N ILE A 76 4.09 8.38 -9.89
CA ILE A 76 4.74 7.35 -9.06
C ILE A 76 6.18 7.77 -8.71
N GLU A 77 6.94 8.26 -9.68
CA GLU A 77 8.33 8.71 -9.48
C GLU A 77 8.40 9.91 -8.54
N ASN A 78 7.50 10.88 -8.71
CA ASN A 78 7.39 12.04 -7.82
C ASN A 78 6.89 11.69 -6.41
N TYR A 79 6.17 10.58 -6.24
CA TYR A 79 5.68 10.11 -4.95
C TYR A 79 6.75 9.33 -4.15
N LEU A 80 7.74 8.75 -4.83
CA LEU A 80 8.75 7.91 -4.17
C LEU A 80 9.50 8.61 -3.01
N PRO A 81 9.90 9.89 -3.11
CA PRO A 81 10.50 10.61 -1.98
C PRO A 81 9.59 10.67 -0.74
N TYR A 82 8.26 10.76 -0.91
CA TYR A 82 7.29 10.78 0.20
C TYR A 82 7.18 9.44 0.93
N LEU A 83 7.61 8.34 0.31
CA LEU A 83 7.73 7.02 0.92
C LEU A 83 9.08 6.81 1.61
N MET A 84 10.14 7.41 1.07
CA MET A 84 11.52 7.11 1.47
C MET A 84 12.15 8.14 2.41
N THR A 85 11.60 9.36 2.49
CA THR A 85 12.20 10.47 3.22
C THR A 85 11.22 11.09 4.22
N ALA A 86 11.74 11.62 5.32
CA ALA A 86 10.98 12.38 6.29
C ALA A 86 10.61 13.79 5.83
N HIS A 87 10.91 14.15 4.57
CA HIS A 87 10.45 15.40 4.00
C HIS A 87 8.91 15.46 4.05
N LYS A 88 8.41 16.62 4.43
CA LYS A 88 6.98 16.90 4.59
C LYS A 88 6.75 18.33 4.12
N ALA A 89 5.86 18.49 3.15
CA ALA A 89 5.53 19.80 2.59
C ALA A 89 4.55 20.57 3.50
N ASP A 90 4.47 21.89 3.29
CA ASP A 90 3.54 22.74 4.03
C ASP A 90 2.09 22.32 3.78
N GLY A 91 1.32 22.22 4.87
CA GLY A 91 -0.09 21.79 4.83
C GLY A 91 -0.30 20.28 4.89
N GLU A 92 0.75 19.46 4.77
CA GLU A 92 0.61 18.01 4.96
C GLU A 92 0.44 17.67 6.45
N GLN A 93 -0.34 16.63 6.75
CA GLN A 93 -0.46 16.12 8.12
C GLN A 93 0.65 15.13 8.46
N TYR A 94 1.07 14.33 7.49
CA TYR A 94 2.11 13.32 7.60
C TYR A 94 2.63 12.94 6.20
N THR A 95 3.79 12.30 6.16
CA THR A 95 4.25 11.50 5.01
C THR A 95 4.52 10.06 5.47
N TYR A 96 4.62 9.12 4.55
CA TYR A 96 4.99 7.75 4.94
C TYR A 96 6.47 7.68 5.35
N GLY A 97 7.33 8.41 4.64
CA GLY A 97 8.76 8.43 4.88
C GLY A 97 9.15 9.00 6.26
N GLN A 98 8.39 9.93 6.85
CA GLN A 98 8.67 10.37 8.23
C GLN A 98 8.60 9.24 9.26
N TYR A 99 7.84 8.17 8.97
CA TYR A 99 7.84 6.96 9.78
C TYR A 99 8.89 5.96 9.28
N LEU A 100 8.96 5.75 7.96
CA LEU A 100 9.71 4.64 7.39
C LEU A 100 11.22 4.88 7.27
N GLU A 101 11.70 6.10 7.05
CA GLU A 101 13.10 6.38 6.66
C GLU A 101 14.13 5.69 7.56
N LYS A 102 14.00 5.85 8.88
CA LYS A 102 14.91 5.23 9.87
C LYS A 102 14.72 3.72 9.95
N GLN A 103 13.47 3.26 9.84
CA GLN A 103 13.14 1.83 9.93
C GLN A 103 13.64 1.05 8.70
N ILE A 104 13.63 1.66 7.50
CA ILE A 104 14.22 1.09 6.28
C ILE A 104 15.71 0.85 6.50
N SER A 105 16.44 1.84 7.03
CA SER A 105 17.86 1.72 7.32
C SER A 105 18.14 0.58 8.31
N GLU A 106 17.32 0.44 9.35
CA GLU A 106 17.46 -0.62 10.35
C GLU A 106 17.15 -2.01 9.75
N VAL A 107 16.10 -2.16 8.95
CA VAL A 107 15.79 -3.43 8.26
C VAL A 107 16.94 -3.83 7.32
N ILE A 108 17.55 -2.87 6.63
CA ILE A 108 18.74 -3.12 5.80
C ILE A 108 19.90 -3.62 6.67
N ARG A 109 20.15 -2.99 7.83
CA ARG A 109 21.17 -3.42 8.79
C ARG A 109 20.91 -4.84 9.27
N MET A 110 19.69 -5.16 9.70
CA MET A 110 19.29 -6.51 10.15
C MET A 110 19.66 -7.58 9.11
N TYR A 111 19.35 -7.36 7.84
CA TYR A 111 19.69 -8.35 6.80
C TYR A 111 21.18 -8.44 6.51
N LYS A 112 21.92 -7.33 6.58
CA LYS A 112 23.36 -7.31 6.30
C LYS A 112 24.20 -7.88 7.44
N GLU A 113 23.79 -7.68 8.69
CA GLU A 113 24.59 -7.97 9.87
C GLU A 113 24.05 -9.16 10.67
N ASP A 114 22.73 -9.24 10.88
CA ASP A 114 22.10 -10.24 11.76
C ASP A 114 21.66 -11.50 10.98
N GLY A 115 21.57 -11.40 9.65
CA GLY A 115 21.27 -12.50 8.73
C GLY A 115 19.84 -12.52 8.18
N TYR A 116 19.61 -13.39 7.18
CA TYR A 116 18.38 -13.36 6.37
C TYR A 116 17.15 -13.99 7.04
N ASN A 117 17.34 -14.84 8.04
CA ASN A 117 16.27 -15.58 8.73
C ASN A 117 15.70 -14.81 9.95
N THR A 118 15.67 -13.48 9.90
CA THR A 118 14.99 -12.67 10.93
C THR A 118 13.48 -12.69 10.73
N ASN A 119 12.73 -12.82 11.83
CA ASN A 119 11.28 -12.62 11.88
C ASN A 119 10.89 -11.25 12.44
N GLN A 120 11.87 -10.35 12.62
CA GLN A 120 11.72 -9.04 13.26
C GLN A 120 11.77 -7.87 12.27
N ALA A 121 11.99 -8.13 10.98
CA ALA A 121 12.10 -7.11 9.94
C ALA A 121 10.73 -6.51 9.56
N PHE A 122 10.18 -5.73 10.50
CA PHE A 122 8.90 -5.04 10.42
C PHE A 122 9.07 -3.53 10.54
N MET A 123 8.32 -2.77 9.74
CA MET A 123 8.29 -1.31 9.78
C MET A 123 6.86 -0.83 10.07
N ALA A 124 6.68 -0.03 11.11
CA ALA A 124 5.40 0.54 11.49
C ALA A 124 5.14 1.90 10.81
N VAL A 125 3.90 2.14 10.40
CA VAL A 125 3.46 3.43 9.84
C VAL A 125 2.37 4.03 10.73
N GLY A 126 2.59 5.27 11.18
CA GLY A 126 1.77 5.90 12.19
C GLY A 126 2.21 5.58 13.62
N ASN A 127 1.67 6.32 14.59
CA ASN A 127 1.91 6.14 16.02
C ASN A 127 0.59 6.31 16.80
N SER A 128 0.66 6.33 18.14
CA SER A 128 -0.51 6.49 19.00
C SER A 128 -1.26 7.81 18.79
N GLN A 129 -0.59 8.85 18.28
CA GLN A 129 -1.19 10.15 17.99
C GLN A 129 -1.87 10.19 16.61
N SER A 130 -1.58 9.22 15.73
CA SER A 130 -2.16 9.20 14.38
C SER A 130 -3.69 9.12 14.38
N ILE A 131 -4.32 8.59 15.44
CA ILE A 131 -5.78 8.52 15.55
C ILE A 131 -6.48 9.89 15.57
N PHE A 132 -5.74 10.95 15.95
CA PHE A 132 -6.27 12.31 16.04
C PHE A 132 -6.10 13.12 14.74
N LEU A 133 -5.47 12.55 13.71
CA LEU A 133 -5.39 13.17 12.39
C LEU A 133 -6.76 13.17 11.70
N SER A 134 -7.04 14.19 10.87
CA SER A 134 -8.24 14.16 10.04
C SER A 134 -8.17 13.05 9.00
N ASP A 135 -6.97 12.82 8.47
CA ASP A 135 -6.69 11.82 7.44
C ASP A 135 -5.52 10.94 7.91
N PRO A 136 -5.77 9.92 8.77
CA PRO A 136 -4.69 9.08 9.28
C PRO A 136 -4.04 8.19 8.21
N PRO A 137 -2.79 7.72 8.40
CA PRO A 137 -2.12 6.81 7.47
C PRO A 137 -2.93 5.56 7.15
N CYS A 138 -3.12 5.26 5.86
CA CYS A 138 -3.80 4.05 5.38
C CYS A 138 -2.88 2.82 5.42
N LEU A 139 -1.64 2.96 4.94
CA LEU A 139 -0.59 1.99 5.20
C LEU A 139 -0.26 2.01 6.70
N ARG A 140 -0.25 0.85 7.36
CA ARG A 140 -0.03 0.69 8.80
C ARG A 140 1.25 -0.06 9.13
N GLY A 141 1.72 -0.92 8.23
CA GLY A 141 2.98 -1.62 8.43
C GLY A 141 3.46 -2.32 7.18
N ILE A 142 4.75 -2.67 7.20
CA ILE A 142 5.41 -3.45 6.16
C ILE A 142 6.27 -4.49 6.84
N ASP A 143 5.98 -5.77 6.63
CA ASP A 143 6.94 -6.85 6.88
C ASP A 143 7.79 -7.07 5.64
N THR A 144 9.05 -7.42 5.86
CA THR A 144 9.91 -7.95 4.81
C THR A 144 10.47 -9.31 5.20
N ARG A 145 10.76 -10.16 4.20
CA ARG A 145 11.44 -11.45 4.42
C ARG A 145 12.33 -11.78 3.24
N ILE A 146 13.56 -12.25 3.48
CA ILE A 146 14.39 -12.84 2.43
C ILE A 146 14.17 -14.36 2.45
N ARG A 147 13.63 -14.91 1.35
CA ARG A 147 13.39 -16.36 1.19
C ARG A 147 13.44 -16.74 -0.28
N ASP A 148 13.99 -17.91 -0.57
CA ASP A 148 14.14 -18.44 -1.94
C ASP A 148 14.88 -17.45 -2.87
N ASN A 149 15.93 -16.83 -2.34
CA ASN A 149 16.72 -15.80 -3.01
C ASN A 149 15.90 -14.59 -3.49
N LYS A 150 14.78 -14.27 -2.81
CA LYS A 150 13.90 -13.14 -3.10
C LYS A 150 13.60 -12.35 -1.83
N LEU A 151 13.47 -11.03 -1.98
CA LEU A 151 12.94 -10.14 -0.94
C LEU A 151 11.41 -10.04 -1.11
N HIS A 152 10.68 -10.54 -0.14
CA HIS A 152 9.23 -10.49 -0.07
C HIS A 152 8.80 -9.29 0.78
N PHE A 153 7.76 -8.59 0.34
CA PHE A 153 7.10 -7.52 1.08
C PHE A 153 5.68 -7.95 1.42
N VAL A 154 5.25 -7.70 2.65
CA VAL A 154 3.85 -7.83 3.08
C VAL A 154 3.42 -6.48 3.62
N ALA A 155 2.62 -5.76 2.85
CA ALA A 155 2.13 -4.43 3.21
C ALA A 155 0.71 -4.52 3.79
N TYR A 156 0.49 -3.85 4.92
CA TYR A 156 -0.78 -3.87 5.65
C TYR A 156 -1.47 -2.52 5.53
N PHE A 157 -2.63 -2.50 4.87
CA PHE A 157 -3.47 -1.31 4.72
C PHE A 157 -4.74 -1.46 5.57
N ARG A 158 -5.19 -0.36 6.20
CA ARG A 158 -6.48 -0.30 6.90
C ARG A 158 -7.65 0.06 5.97
N SER A 159 -7.36 0.67 4.82
CA SER A 159 -8.31 1.18 3.82
C SER A 159 -7.59 1.46 2.51
#